data_AF-A0A2H9QXD7-F1
#
_entry.id   AF-A0A2H9QXD7-F1
#
_cell.length_a   1.000
_cell.length_b   1.000
_cell.length_c   1.000
_cell.angle_alpha   90.00
_cell.angle_beta   90.00
_cell.angle_gamma   90.00
#
_symmetry.space_group_name_H-M   'P 1'
#
loop_
_entity.id
_entity.type
_entity.pdbx_description
1 polymer ?
#
loop_
_entity_poly.entity_id
_entity_poly.type
_entity_poly.pdbx_seq_one_letter_code
_entity_poly.pdbx_strand_id
1 'polypeptide(L)'
;MNNEGSIYEKIISERRKQKIRTGAVIGVVLMVLITAVLAAVSYVWVSGFMGAGGGAAPAWYKQEVPAEPESMVIGAVLDCKYVRIEDKQVPVYTLHYNAEFIYNNPNRANAYIPLPSGSVENLAVKLNNVLIKPNIQTYKIVLDLPAGENTVCISYTTRGSYEYSHSVPKGRLMEKFYMKLEIKNIKYEGSLPDNCLEPDNKYIDGEITVFEWDKKDAVLRKEIIVELPEWKNPFDTYLSLLPWMFLLLFLLGLFYYEAFRRTNMQLNIESFGFLIVPFMLLMLSVPALIVYIGAEYATGFSLMFAVAAMFVIKKKVVMVSKAFFEVFLLPALALTSVCAFVTVSAPYGVTIGIACIILSLLVAVKFFKENKGPKEKISIDSLLMGIKCLSDEKKQVETVLEKERREKDLLKERIKKGVFAKNFCPYCKSSVKPDFDFCPKCGKEIRYIEKCESCGLLVHSGIGSYCPNCSEPLKKGLNAGMNLASMEGHYGRTGEM
;
A
#
# COMPACT_ATOMS: atom_id res chain seq x y z
N MET A 1 -57.49 3.07 28.64
CA MET A 1 -56.91 2.62 27.36
C MET A 1 -55.67 3.44 26.96
N ASN A 2 -54.72 3.71 27.87
CA ASN A 2 -53.52 4.54 27.58
C ASN A 2 -52.17 3.79 27.72
N ASN A 3 -52.17 2.46 27.84
CA ASN A 3 -50.94 1.71 28.17
C ASN A 3 -50.22 1.10 26.94
N GLU A 4 -50.86 1.03 25.77
CA GLU A 4 -50.28 0.37 24.59
C GLU A 4 -49.26 1.24 23.83
N GLY A 5 -49.38 2.58 23.88
CA GLY A 5 -48.42 3.50 23.25
C GLY A 5 -47.03 3.47 23.90
N SER A 6 -46.97 3.26 25.22
CA SER A 6 -45.72 3.18 26.00
C SER A 6 -44.84 1.99 25.59
N ILE A 7 -45.44 0.86 25.24
CA ILE A 7 -44.71 -0.36 24.87
C ILE A 7 -44.04 -0.19 23.50
N TYR A 8 -44.71 0.45 22.54
CA TYR A 8 -44.17 0.67 21.20
C TYR A 8 -42.97 1.63 21.19
N GLU A 9 -43.02 2.74 21.93
CA GLU A 9 -41.87 3.66 22.04
C GLU A 9 -40.67 3.00 22.70
N LYS A 10 -40.91 2.17 23.73
CA LYS A 10 -39.84 1.41 24.39
C LYS A 10 -39.15 0.46 23.42
N ILE A 11 -39.91 -0.29 22.62
CA ILE A 11 -39.37 -1.22 21.60
C ILE A 11 -38.57 -0.48 20.51
N ILE A 12 -39.07 0.64 20.00
CA ILE A 12 -38.37 1.44 18.98
C ILE A 12 -37.08 2.03 19.54
N SER A 13 -37.10 2.53 20.77
CA SER A 13 -35.91 3.08 21.43
C SER A 13 -34.83 2.02 21.66
N GLU A 14 -35.21 0.80 22.03
CA GLU A 14 -34.28 -0.31 22.24
C GLU A 14 -33.69 -0.81 20.92
N ARG A 15 -34.50 -0.93 19.85
CA ARG A 15 -33.98 -1.28 18.51
C ARG A 15 -33.00 -0.23 17.97
N ARG A 16 -33.23 1.07 18.23
CA ARG A 16 -32.31 2.14 17.82
C ARG A 16 -31.00 2.07 18.59
N LYS A 17 -31.06 1.88 19.92
CA LYS A 17 -29.86 1.67 20.76
C LYS A 17 -29.09 0.41 20.35
N GLN A 18 -29.81 -0.66 19.98
CA GLN A 18 -29.21 -1.90 19.53
C GLN A 18 -28.50 -1.72 18.18
N LYS A 19 -29.12 -1.06 17.19
CA LYS A 19 -28.48 -0.74 15.89
C LYS A 19 -27.23 0.12 16.03
N ILE A 20 -27.25 1.13 16.91
CA ILE A 20 -26.08 1.99 17.16
C ILE A 20 -24.96 1.17 17.83
N ARG A 21 -25.29 0.30 18.78
CA ARG A 21 -24.31 -0.59 19.42
C ARG A 21 -23.73 -1.61 18.44
N THR A 22 -24.55 -2.28 17.63
CA THR A 22 -24.02 -3.25 16.65
C THR A 22 -23.20 -2.56 15.57
N GLY A 23 -23.60 -1.39 15.07
CA GLY A 23 -22.80 -0.62 14.12
C GLY A 23 -21.44 -0.20 14.68
N ALA A 24 -21.39 0.29 15.93
CA ALA A 24 -20.14 0.64 16.59
C ALA A 24 -19.24 -0.58 16.83
N VAL A 25 -19.80 -1.70 17.28
CA VAL A 25 -19.04 -2.94 17.50
C VAL A 25 -18.48 -3.49 16.20
N ILE A 26 -19.28 -3.53 15.12
CA ILE A 26 -18.82 -3.98 13.80
C ILE A 26 -17.71 -3.05 13.30
N GLY A 27 -17.87 -1.72 13.45
CA GLY A 27 -16.83 -0.75 13.06
C GLY A 27 -15.51 -0.96 13.80
N VAL A 28 -15.55 -1.19 15.12
CA VAL A 28 -14.36 -1.46 15.94
C VAL A 28 -13.70 -2.78 15.53
N VAL A 29 -14.48 -3.85 15.34
CA VAL A 29 -13.94 -5.15 14.91
C VAL A 29 -13.28 -5.03 13.55
N LEU A 30 -13.92 -4.36 12.58
CA LEU A 30 -13.36 -4.16 11.25
C LEU A 30 -12.05 -3.35 11.30
N MET A 31 -12.00 -2.30 12.12
CA MET A 31 -10.81 -1.48 12.28
C MET A 31 -9.65 -2.27 12.89
N VAL A 32 -9.91 -3.09 13.92
CA VAL A 32 -8.89 -3.97 14.53
C VAL A 32 -8.37 -4.98 13.52
N LEU A 33 -9.25 -5.57 12.71
CA LEU A 33 -8.89 -6.57 11.70
C LEU A 33 -8.04 -5.95 10.58
N ILE A 34 -8.43 -4.78 10.08
CA ILE A 34 -7.65 -4.02 9.09
C ILE A 34 -6.28 -3.64 9.67
N THR A 35 -6.24 -3.14 10.91
CA THR A 35 -4.98 -2.76 11.57
C THR A 35 -4.06 -3.97 11.76
N ALA A 36 -4.61 -5.13 12.14
CA ALA A 36 -3.85 -6.36 12.29
C ALA A 36 -3.28 -6.86 10.95
N VAL A 37 -4.08 -6.81 9.88
CA VAL A 37 -3.63 -7.17 8.52
C VAL A 37 -2.52 -6.22 8.06
N LEU A 38 -2.67 -4.91 8.28
CA LEU A 38 -1.66 -3.92 7.90
C LEU A 38 -0.38 -4.06 8.71
N ALA A 39 -0.48 -4.35 10.01
CA ALA A 39 0.67 -4.64 10.85
C ALA A 39 1.39 -5.91 10.38
N ALA A 40 0.66 -6.96 10.01
CA ALA A 40 1.22 -8.20 9.47
C ALA A 40 1.90 -7.97 8.11
N VAL A 41 1.24 -7.27 7.18
CA VAL A 41 1.81 -6.93 5.86
C VAL A 41 3.06 -6.07 6.05
N SER A 42 2.99 -5.01 6.87
CA SER A 42 4.15 -4.15 7.15
C SER A 42 5.29 -4.93 7.81
N TYR A 43 4.98 -5.86 8.73
CA TYR A 43 5.98 -6.71 9.35
C TYR A 43 6.64 -7.64 8.33
N VAL A 44 5.87 -8.31 7.46
CA VAL A 44 6.41 -9.18 6.39
C VAL A 44 7.24 -8.35 5.40
N TRP A 45 6.79 -7.16 5.04
CA TRP A 45 7.49 -6.28 4.11
C TRP A 45 8.78 -5.72 4.71
N VAL A 46 8.73 -5.21 5.95
CA VAL A 46 9.89 -4.69 6.68
C VAL A 46 10.87 -5.80 7.02
N SER A 47 10.42 -6.97 7.46
CA SER A 47 11.32 -8.11 7.73
C SER A 47 11.93 -8.69 6.45
N GLY A 48 11.21 -8.67 5.32
CA GLY A 48 11.74 -9.02 4.00
C GLY A 48 12.82 -8.05 3.52
N PHE A 49 12.67 -6.75 3.79
CA PHE A 49 13.67 -5.73 3.46
C PHE A 49 14.84 -5.66 4.46
N MET A 50 14.58 -5.77 5.76
CA MET A 50 15.59 -5.67 6.82
C MET A 50 16.37 -6.96 7.06
N GLY A 51 15.80 -8.12 6.71
CA GLY A 51 16.51 -9.40 6.67
C GLY A 51 17.71 -9.40 5.71
N ALA A 52 17.80 -8.38 4.83
CA ALA A 52 18.89 -8.19 3.89
C ALA A 52 19.97 -7.18 4.32
N GLY A 53 19.93 -6.53 5.50
CA GLY A 53 21.04 -5.60 5.82
C GLY A 53 20.98 -4.65 7.02
N GLY A 54 20.23 -4.93 8.10
CA GLY A 54 20.13 -4.00 9.25
C GLY A 54 20.94 -4.43 10.48
N GLY A 55 22.18 -3.98 10.64
CA GLY A 55 22.99 -4.17 11.86
C GLY A 55 22.49 -3.33 13.05
N ALA A 56 22.41 -3.94 14.23
CA ALA A 56 22.07 -3.28 15.49
C ALA A 56 23.30 -2.57 16.11
N ALA A 57 23.09 -1.40 16.73
CA ALA A 57 24.15 -0.66 17.43
C ALA A 57 24.65 -1.39 18.69
N PRO A 58 25.98 -1.44 18.95
CA PRO A 58 26.55 -2.23 20.05
C PRO A 58 26.28 -1.61 21.42
N ALA A 59 25.87 -2.45 22.36
CA ALA A 59 25.83 -2.14 23.79
C ALA A 59 27.26 -2.00 24.34
N TRP A 60 27.42 -1.09 25.30
CA TRP A 60 28.70 -0.65 25.85
C TRP A 60 29.19 -1.67 26.88
N TYR A 61 29.65 -2.82 26.37
CA TYR A 61 30.51 -3.72 27.11
C TYR A 61 31.93 -3.17 27.10
N LYS A 62 32.66 -3.38 28.19
CA LYS A 62 34.09 -3.11 28.28
C LYS A 62 34.79 -4.03 27.27
N GLN A 63 34.95 -3.51 26.05
CA GLN A 63 35.37 -4.28 24.88
C GLN A 63 36.85 -4.59 25.05
N GLU A 64 37.16 -5.86 25.30
CA GLU A 64 38.51 -6.39 25.07
C GLU A 64 38.87 -6.01 23.63
N VAL A 65 40.00 -5.32 23.47
CA VAL A 65 40.47 -4.91 22.14
C VAL A 65 40.58 -6.19 21.32
N PRO A 66 39.90 -6.28 20.16
CA PRO A 66 39.99 -7.43 19.27
C PRO A 66 41.44 -7.88 19.11
N ALA A 67 41.69 -9.19 19.15
CA ALA A 67 42.91 -9.70 18.55
C ALA A 67 42.86 -9.33 17.06
N GLU A 68 43.81 -8.51 16.62
CA GLU A 68 44.04 -8.22 15.20
C GLU A 68 45.22 -9.08 14.72
N PRO A 69 45.20 -9.55 13.47
CA PRO A 69 46.24 -10.44 12.98
C PRO A 69 47.53 -9.66 12.66
N GLU A 70 48.67 -10.33 12.78
CA GLU A 70 49.99 -9.82 12.40
C GLU A 70 50.27 -10.04 10.91
N SER A 71 49.68 -11.10 10.34
CA SER A 71 49.81 -11.44 8.93
C SER A 71 48.46 -11.87 8.32
N MET A 72 48.24 -11.46 7.07
CA MET A 72 47.05 -11.76 6.28
C MET A 72 47.44 -12.26 4.89
N VAL A 73 46.82 -13.35 4.45
CA VAL A 73 46.91 -13.88 3.08
C VAL A 73 45.50 -14.09 2.57
N ILE A 74 45.06 -13.27 1.61
CA ILE A 74 43.68 -13.24 1.12
C ILE A 74 43.66 -13.59 -0.38
N GLY A 75 42.87 -14.58 -0.74
CA GLY A 75 42.49 -14.90 -2.11
C GLY A 75 41.00 -14.65 -2.31
N ALA A 76 40.66 -13.72 -3.19
CA ALA A 76 39.29 -13.40 -3.55
C ALA A 76 39.10 -13.57 -5.06
N VAL A 77 38.07 -14.33 -5.45
CA VAL A 77 37.68 -14.47 -6.86
C VAL A 77 36.25 -13.99 -7.03
N LEU A 78 36.07 -12.92 -7.79
CA LEU A 78 34.78 -12.39 -8.21
C LEU A 78 34.44 -12.95 -9.59
N ASP A 79 33.53 -13.93 -9.61
CA ASP A 79 32.99 -14.50 -10.84
C ASP A 79 31.75 -13.72 -11.28
N CYS A 80 31.83 -13.01 -12.40
CA CYS A 80 30.71 -12.30 -13.00
C CYS A 80 29.91 -13.25 -13.91
N LYS A 81 28.60 -13.35 -13.66
CA LYS A 81 27.68 -14.05 -14.57
C LYS A 81 26.59 -13.11 -15.04
N TYR A 82 26.36 -13.08 -16.34
CA TYR A 82 25.23 -12.34 -16.89
C TYR A 82 23.96 -13.18 -16.80
N VAL A 83 23.02 -12.74 -15.96
CA VAL A 83 21.69 -13.30 -15.85
C VAL A 83 20.75 -12.48 -16.72
N ARG A 84 19.97 -13.15 -17.57
CA ARG A 84 18.95 -12.48 -18.39
C ARG A 84 17.71 -12.22 -17.54
N ILE A 85 17.40 -10.94 -17.32
CA ILE A 85 16.15 -10.49 -16.70
C ILE A 85 15.37 -9.77 -17.81
N GLU A 86 14.28 -10.39 -18.26
CA GLU A 86 13.53 -9.99 -19.46
C GLU A 86 14.43 -9.98 -20.71
N ASP A 87 14.67 -8.80 -21.29
CA ASP A 87 15.54 -8.59 -22.46
C ASP A 87 16.87 -7.90 -22.11
N LYS A 88 17.18 -7.76 -20.82
CA LYS A 88 18.43 -7.16 -20.35
C LYS A 88 19.33 -8.21 -19.71
N GLN A 89 20.62 -8.14 -20.01
CA GLN A 89 21.64 -8.90 -19.31
C GLN A 89 22.11 -8.11 -18.08
N VAL A 90 22.15 -8.80 -16.94
CA VAL A 90 22.46 -8.22 -15.63
C VAL A 90 23.66 -8.96 -15.06
N PRO A 91 24.79 -8.28 -14.78
CA PRO A 91 25.91 -8.90 -14.10
C PRO A 91 25.50 -9.27 -12.66
N VAL A 92 25.78 -10.51 -12.28
CA VAL A 92 25.63 -11.03 -10.93
C VAL A 92 26.99 -11.54 -10.50
N TYR A 93 27.53 -10.96 -9.43
CA TYR A 93 28.86 -11.29 -8.95
C TYR A 93 28.77 -12.33 -7.84
N THR A 94 29.52 -13.42 -8.00
CA THR A 94 29.72 -14.42 -6.95
C THR A 94 31.15 -14.28 -6.43
N LEU A 95 31.29 -13.94 -5.16
CA LEU A 95 32.58 -13.88 -4.48
C LEU A 95 32.90 -15.25 -3.90
N HIS A 96 34.00 -15.83 -4.33
CA HIS A 96 34.67 -16.94 -3.65
C HIS A 96 35.81 -16.37 -2.81
N TYR A 97 35.62 -16.37 -1.50
CA TYR A 97 36.57 -15.80 -0.56
C TYR A 97 37.33 -16.93 0.15
N ASN A 98 38.66 -16.83 0.21
CA ASN A 98 39.53 -17.66 1.01
C ASN A 98 40.59 -16.78 1.66
N ALA A 99 40.72 -16.82 2.97
CA ALA A 99 41.70 -16.02 3.69
C ALA A 99 42.34 -16.82 4.82
N GLU A 100 43.60 -16.52 5.07
CA GLU A 100 44.40 -17.01 6.18
C GLU A 100 44.87 -15.81 6.99
N PHE A 101 44.63 -15.87 8.30
CA PHE A 101 44.99 -14.85 9.26
C PHE A 101 45.91 -15.48 10.31
N ILE A 102 47.07 -14.88 10.54
CA ILE A 102 47.99 -15.31 11.61
C ILE A 102 47.88 -14.30 12.74
N TYR A 103 47.49 -14.79 13.91
CA TYR A 103 47.39 -14.03 15.14
C TYR A 103 48.47 -14.48 16.11
N ASN A 104 49.10 -13.56 16.80
CA ASN A 104 50.01 -13.85 17.90
C ASN A 104 49.51 -13.11 19.12
N ASN A 105 48.88 -13.84 20.03
CA ASN A 105 48.27 -13.24 21.21
C ASN A 105 49.02 -13.70 22.47
N PRO A 106 49.54 -12.80 23.31
CA PRO A 106 50.21 -13.21 24.55
C PRO A 106 49.23 -13.86 25.55
N ASN A 107 47.94 -13.53 25.43
CA ASN A 107 46.87 -14.05 26.27
C ASN A 107 45.72 -14.57 25.39
N ARG A 108 44.81 -15.35 25.99
CA ARG A 108 43.55 -15.71 25.33
C ARG A 108 42.77 -14.45 24.97
N ALA A 109 42.29 -14.36 23.75
CA ALA A 109 41.60 -13.17 23.24
C ALA A 109 40.55 -13.54 22.19
N ASN A 110 39.53 -12.70 22.02
CA ASN A 110 38.57 -12.87 20.94
C ASN A 110 39.04 -12.18 19.66
N ALA A 111 38.96 -12.88 18.54
CA ALA A 111 39.06 -12.29 17.20
C ALA A 111 37.67 -12.08 16.60
N TYR A 112 37.50 -10.96 15.93
CA TYR A 112 36.27 -10.61 15.22
C TYR A 112 36.57 -10.48 13.75
N ILE A 113 35.95 -11.32 12.94
CA ILE A 113 36.16 -11.32 11.49
C ILE A 113 34.85 -10.93 10.82
N PRO A 114 34.80 -9.77 10.14
CA PRO A 114 33.57 -9.30 9.51
C PRO A 114 33.15 -10.26 8.39
N LEU A 115 31.85 -10.48 8.29
CA LEU A 115 31.19 -11.14 7.17
C LEU A 115 30.50 -10.09 6.30
N PRO A 116 30.33 -10.35 4.99
CA PRO A 116 29.53 -9.48 4.14
C PRO A 116 28.07 -9.43 4.63
N SER A 117 27.37 -8.35 4.29
CA SER A 117 25.93 -8.17 4.59
C SER A 117 25.02 -9.11 3.81
N GLY A 118 25.49 -9.62 2.67
CA GLY A 118 24.78 -10.58 1.83
C GLY A 118 24.68 -11.99 2.42
N SER A 119 23.96 -12.87 1.74
CA SER A 119 23.88 -14.28 2.10
C SER A 119 25.26 -14.94 1.98
N VAL A 120 25.73 -15.55 3.08
CA VAL A 120 26.98 -16.31 3.11
C VAL A 120 26.66 -17.80 2.97
N GLU A 121 27.19 -18.41 1.93
CA GLU A 121 27.08 -19.83 1.61
C GLU A 121 28.42 -20.53 1.81
N ASN A 122 28.40 -21.84 2.09
CA ASN A 122 29.59 -22.68 2.20
C ASN A 122 30.67 -22.15 3.16
N LEU A 123 30.25 -21.52 4.26
CA LEU A 123 31.19 -21.01 5.27
C LEU A 123 31.94 -22.16 5.95
N ALA A 124 33.26 -22.18 5.78
CA ALA A 124 34.16 -23.07 6.50
C ALA A 124 35.22 -22.25 7.22
N VAL A 125 35.39 -22.53 8.52
CA VAL A 125 36.37 -21.86 9.38
C VAL A 125 37.27 -22.93 10.00
N LYS A 126 38.57 -22.78 9.85
CA LYS A 126 39.58 -23.63 10.48
C LYS A 126 40.41 -22.79 11.46
N LEU A 127 40.62 -23.32 12.65
CA LEU A 127 41.56 -22.79 13.64
C LEU A 127 42.68 -23.81 13.81
N ASN A 128 43.93 -23.42 13.53
CA ASN A 128 45.11 -24.27 13.58
C ASN A 128 44.90 -25.58 12.80
N ASN A 129 44.41 -25.46 11.56
CA ASN A 129 44.03 -26.56 10.65
C ASN A 129 42.86 -27.45 11.11
N VAL A 130 42.23 -27.18 12.25
CA VAL A 130 41.06 -27.91 12.75
C VAL A 130 39.78 -27.20 12.31
N LEU A 131 38.87 -27.91 11.64
CA LEU A 131 37.56 -27.37 11.25
C LEU A 131 36.72 -27.13 12.50
N ILE A 132 36.23 -25.89 12.68
CA ILE A 132 35.41 -25.48 13.80
C ILE A 132 34.05 -24.97 13.34
N LYS A 133 33.04 -25.07 14.21
CA LYS A 133 31.75 -24.42 14.00
C LYS A 133 31.85 -22.97 14.50
N PRO A 134 31.85 -21.94 13.63
CA PRO A 134 32.01 -20.56 14.06
C PRO A 134 30.80 -20.07 14.87
N ASN A 135 31.06 -19.21 15.87
CA ASN A 135 30.01 -18.43 16.53
C ASN A 135 29.72 -17.18 15.68
N ILE A 136 28.59 -17.17 14.98
CA ILE A 136 28.20 -16.07 14.10
C ILE A 136 27.30 -15.12 14.88
N GLN A 137 27.72 -13.86 15.00
CA GLN A 137 26.94 -12.78 15.59
C GLN A 137 26.80 -11.68 14.55
N THR A 138 25.59 -11.34 14.12
CA THR A 138 25.28 -10.12 13.33
C THR A 138 26.38 -9.70 12.35
N TYR A 139 26.55 -10.44 11.25
CA TYR A 139 27.55 -10.17 10.20
C TYR A 139 29.03 -10.21 10.65
N LYS A 140 29.37 -10.95 11.71
CA LYS A 140 30.76 -11.24 12.07
C LYS A 140 30.91 -12.64 12.67
N ILE A 141 32.08 -13.23 12.48
CA ILE A 141 32.52 -14.44 13.17
C ILE A 141 33.26 -14.01 14.43
N VAL A 142 32.88 -14.59 15.57
CA VAL A 142 33.58 -14.44 16.84
C VAL A 142 34.36 -15.73 17.11
N LEU A 143 35.68 -15.62 17.20
CA LEU A 143 36.58 -16.72 17.50
C LEU A 143 37.28 -16.48 18.83
N ASP A 144 37.30 -17.50 19.67
CA ASP A 144 38.06 -17.51 20.92
C ASP A 144 39.45 -18.10 20.63
N LEU A 145 40.47 -17.23 20.63
CA LEU A 145 41.85 -17.60 20.30
C LEU A 145 42.61 -17.93 21.59
N PRO A 146 43.25 -19.11 21.71
CA PRO A 146 44.15 -19.42 22.81
C PRO A 146 45.39 -18.52 22.77
N ALA A 147 46.12 -18.45 23.89
CA ALA A 147 47.42 -17.76 23.92
C ALA A 147 48.44 -18.45 23.00
N GLY A 148 49.30 -17.66 22.37
CA GLY A 148 50.30 -18.08 21.39
C GLY A 148 49.91 -17.72 19.94
N GLU A 149 50.61 -18.36 19.00
CA GLU A 149 50.37 -18.22 17.57
C GLU A 149 49.14 -19.04 17.16
N ASN A 150 48.25 -18.42 16.38
CA ASN A 150 47.03 -19.03 15.89
C ASN A 150 46.85 -18.72 14.40
N THR A 151 46.60 -19.75 13.62
CA THR A 151 46.26 -19.65 12.20
C THR A 151 44.77 -19.84 12.03
N VAL A 152 44.08 -18.83 11.51
CA VAL A 152 42.65 -18.87 11.19
C VAL A 152 42.48 -18.88 9.69
N CYS A 153 41.92 -19.94 9.12
CA CYS A 153 41.55 -20.00 7.72
C CYS A 153 40.02 -19.86 7.58
N ILE A 154 39.57 -18.97 6.71
CA ILE A 154 38.15 -18.75 6.43
C ILE A 154 37.93 -18.89 4.93
N SER A 155 36.92 -19.66 4.56
CA SER A 155 36.43 -19.70 3.19
C SER A 155 34.93 -19.62 3.16
N TYR A 156 34.39 -18.87 2.20
CA TYR A 156 32.95 -18.78 1.96
C TYR A 156 32.64 -18.34 0.54
N THR A 157 31.38 -18.48 0.16
CA THR A 157 30.81 -17.91 -1.07
C THR A 157 29.75 -16.89 -0.70
N THR A 158 29.71 -15.75 -1.37
CA THR A 158 28.60 -14.80 -1.21
C THR A 158 28.24 -14.17 -2.55
N ARG A 159 27.04 -13.57 -2.62
CA ARG A 159 26.58 -12.83 -3.80
C ARG A 159 26.64 -11.34 -3.52
N GLY A 160 27.17 -10.59 -4.46
CA GLY A 160 27.29 -9.13 -4.40
C GLY A 160 26.77 -8.47 -5.67
N SER A 161 26.61 -7.16 -5.62
CA SER A 161 25.94 -6.40 -6.68
C SER A 161 26.86 -5.44 -7.44
N TYR A 162 27.60 -4.54 -6.78
CA TYR A 162 28.27 -3.43 -7.48
C TYR A 162 29.61 -3.01 -6.90
N GLU A 163 29.93 -3.36 -5.65
CA GLU A 163 31.17 -2.96 -5.01
C GLU A 163 31.78 -4.14 -4.26
N TYR A 164 33.09 -4.28 -4.39
CA TYR A 164 33.89 -5.10 -3.50
C TYR A 164 34.66 -4.18 -2.56
N SER A 165 34.44 -4.32 -1.26
CA SER A 165 35.19 -3.60 -0.23
C SER A 165 35.77 -4.57 0.78
N HIS A 166 37.02 -4.34 1.17
CA HIS A 166 37.72 -5.10 2.20
C HIS A 166 38.43 -4.15 3.16
N SER A 167 38.10 -4.29 4.45
CA SER A 167 38.71 -3.51 5.52
C SER A 167 40.02 -4.13 5.96
N VAL A 168 41.08 -3.32 5.95
CA VAL A 168 42.40 -3.67 6.50
C VAL A 168 42.57 -3.10 7.91
N PRO A 169 43.40 -3.70 8.78
CA PRO A 169 43.72 -3.14 10.09
C PRO A 169 44.36 -1.75 9.95
N LYS A 170 43.74 -0.72 10.54
CA LYS A 170 44.18 0.67 10.38
C LYS A 170 45.20 1.04 11.45
N GLY A 171 46.32 1.62 11.03
CA GLY A 171 47.30 2.21 11.94
C GLY A 171 48.16 1.20 12.71
N ARG A 172 48.10 -0.09 12.33
CA ARG A 172 48.94 -1.16 12.89
C ARG A 172 50.00 -1.59 11.88
N LEU A 173 51.18 -1.94 12.38
CA LEU A 173 52.23 -2.57 11.58
C LEU A 173 51.82 -4.01 11.30
N MET A 174 51.66 -4.33 10.01
CA MET A 174 51.45 -5.70 9.52
C MET A 174 52.78 -6.27 9.08
N GLU A 175 53.18 -7.43 9.59
CA GLU A 175 54.39 -8.13 9.13
C GLU A 175 54.24 -8.50 7.65
N LYS A 176 53.06 -9.01 7.29
CA LYS A 176 52.72 -9.35 5.91
C LYS A 176 51.24 -9.12 5.62
N PHE A 177 50.96 -8.40 4.55
CA PHE A 177 49.64 -8.28 3.98
C PHE A 177 49.73 -8.67 2.50
N TYR A 178 49.26 -9.87 2.20
CA TYR A 178 49.12 -10.35 0.84
C TYR A 178 47.64 -10.48 0.50
N MET A 179 47.23 -9.86 -0.60
CA MET A 179 45.88 -10.00 -1.13
C MET A 179 45.91 -10.11 -2.65
N LYS A 180 45.19 -11.09 -3.18
CA LYS A 180 44.96 -11.27 -4.60
C LYS A 180 43.45 -11.25 -4.87
N LEU A 181 43.01 -10.28 -5.66
CA LEU A 181 41.64 -10.16 -6.14
C LEU A 181 41.60 -10.45 -7.64
N GLU A 182 40.94 -11.53 -8.02
CA GLU A 182 40.68 -11.90 -9.41
C GLU A 182 39.24 -11.58 -9.79
N ILE A 183 39.03 -10.74 -10.80
CA ILE A 183 37.72 -10.47 -11.40
C ILE A 183 37.64 -11.22 -12.71
N LYS A 184 36.69 -12.16 -12.85
CA LYS A 184 36.55 -13.04 -14.01
C LYS A 184 35.30 -12.70 -14.82
N ASN A 185 35.35 -13.01 -16.11
CA ASN A 185 34.23 -12.89 -17.07
C ASN A 185 33.72 -11.45 -17.24
N ILE A 186 34.56 -10.45 -16.94
CA ILE A 186 34.28 -9.04 -17.20
C ILE A 186 35.59 -8.26 -17.30
N LYS A 187 35.69 -7.41 -18.32
CA LYS A 187 36.82 -6.50 -18.47
C LYS A 187 36.63 -5.31 -17.54
N TYR A 188 37.52 -5.15 -16.57
CA TYR A 188 37.49 -4.00 -15.66
C TYR A 188 38.11 -2.77 -16.33
N GLU A 189 37.29 -1.77 -16.64
CA GLU A 189 37.73 -0.52 -17.27
C GLU A 189 37.79 0.67 -16.31
N GLY A 190 37.38 0.48 -15.05
CA GLY A 190 37.37 1.54 -14.03
C GLY A 190 38.76 1.95 -13.52
N SER A 191 38.81 3.08 -12.83
CA SER A 191 39.91 3.47 -11.95
C SER A 191 39.53 3.15 -10.50
N LEU A 192 40.52 2.79 -9.68
CA LEU A 192 40.28 2.64 -8.25
C LEU A 192 40.01 4.02 -7.62
N PRO A 193 39.09 4.14 -6.65
CA PRO A 193 38.84 5.39 -5.93
C PRO A 193 40.09 5.94 -5.21
N ASP A 194 40.19 7.25 -5.02
CA ASP A 194 41.36 7.89 -4.37
C ASP A 194 41.60 7.42 -2.92
N ASN A 195 40.55 6.99 -2.23
CA ASN A 195 40.61 6.43 -0.87
C ASN A 195 40.96 4.92 -0.84
N CYS A 196 41.13 4.28 -2.00
CA CYS A 196 41.53 2.88 -2.11
C CYS A 196 43.05 2.72 -1.90
N LEU A 197 43.46 1.61 -1.30
CA LEU A 197 44.84 1.18 -1.22
C LEU A 197 45.32 0.77 -2.62
N GLU A 198 46.35 1.46 -3.14
CA GLU A 198 46.88 1.16 -4.47
C GLU A 198 47.51 -0.25 -4.51
N PRO A 199 47.16 -1.07 -5.52
CA PRO A 199 47.75 -2.40 -5.73
C PRO A 199 49.21 -2.29 -6.14
N ASP A 200 50.02 -3.25 -5.73
CA ASP A 200 51.41 -3.38 -6.17
C ASP A 200 51.49 -3.83 -7.63
N ASN A 201 50.61 -4.76 -8.01
CA ASN A 201 50.49 -5.22 -9.39
C ASN A 201 49.02 -5.16 -9.85
N LYS A 202 48.83 -4.68 -11.08
CA LYS A 202 47.57 -4.76 -11.81
C LYS A 202 47.87 -5.32 -13.20
N TYR A 203 47.22 -6.41 -13.57
CA TYR A 203 47.31 -6.94 -14.92
C TYR A 203 45.95 -7.42 -15.42
N ILE A 204 45.80 -7.38 -16.75
CA ILE A 204 44.58 -7.75 -17.46
C ILE A 204 44.99 -8.84 -18.44
N ASP A 205 44.39 -10.03 -18.30
CA ASP A 205 44.58 -11.17 -19.19
C ASP A 205 43.21 -11.62 -19.73
N GLY A 206 42.88 -11.17 -20.95
CA GLY A 206 41.57 -11.40 -21.55
C GLY A 206 40.43 -10.79 -20.73
N GLU A 207 39.52 -11.63 -20.24
CA GLU A 207 38.38 -11.26 -19.38
C GLU A 207 38.69 -11.40 -17.88
N ILE A 208 39.96 -11.58 -17.52
CA ILE A 208 40.42 -11.67 -16.14
C ILE A 208 41.21 -10.41 -15.80
N THR A 209 40.75 -9.67 -14.79
CA THR A 209 41.52 -8.59 -14.19
C THR A 209 42.02 -9.03 -12.83
N VAL A 210 43.32 -8.88 -12.57
CA VAL A 210 43.92 -9.23 -11.29
C VAL A 210 44.52 -8.00 -10.63
N PHE A 211 44.16 -7.80 -9.36
CA PHE A 211 44.78 -6.84 -8.46
C PHE A 211 45.52 -7.61 -7.37
N GLU A 212 46.77 -7.21 -7.13
CA GLU A 212 47.63 -7.84 -6.14
C GLU A 212 48.25 -6.79 -5.23
N TRP A 213 48.17 -7.04 -3.93
CA TRP A 213 48.83 -6.27 -2.88
C TRP A 213 49.77 -7.22 -2.15
N ASP A 214 51.07 -6.94 -2.15
CA ASP A 214 52.09 -7.68 -1.39
C ASP A 214 52.90 -6.68 -0.56
N LYS A 215 52.33 -6.31 0.59
CA LYS A 215 52.94 -5.35 1.52
C LYS A 215 53.62 -6.11 2.65
N LYS A 216 54.88 -5.78 2.93
CA LYS A 216 55.65 -6.29 4.07
C LYS A 216 55.99 -5.15 5.01
N ASP A 217 55.92 -5.41 6.30
CA ASP A 217 56.23 -4.44 7.37
C ASP A 217 55.54 -3.07 7.15
N ALA A 218 54.26 -3.10 6.76
CA ALA A 218 53.54 -1.93 6.31
C ALA A 218 52.45 -1.51 7.31
N VAL A 219 52.30 -0.20 7.50
CA VAL A 219 51.16 0.39 8.22
C VAL A 219 50.08 0.77 7.21
N LEU A 220 49.02 -0.02 7.17
CA LEU A 220 47.91 0.22 6.24
C LEU A 220 46.97 1.30 6.78
N ARG A 221 46.53 2.19 5.89
CA ARG A 221 45.64 3.34 6.23
C ARG A 221 44.40 3.45 5.36
N LYS A 222 44.44 2.87 4.17
CA LYS A 222 43.37 2.90 3.17
C LYS A 222 42.73 1.52 3.04
N GLU A 223 41.45 1.48 2.75
CA GLU A 223 40.69 0.24 2.50
C GLU A 223 40.91 -0.22 1.05
N ILE A 224 40.58 -1.47 0.76
CA ILE A 224 40.58 -1.97 -0.62
C ILE A 224 39.16 -1.87 -1.13
N ILE A 225 38.93 -0.99 -2.11
CA ILE A 225 37.63 -0.73 -2.72
C ILE A 225 37.77 -0.89 -4.23
N VAL A 226 36.94 -1.76 -4.81
CA VAL A 226 36.87 -1.96 -6.26
C VAL A 226 35.42 -1.82 -6.70
N GLU A 227 35.14 -0.72 -7.38
CA GLU A 227 33.84 -0.44 -8.00
C GLU A 227 33.67 -1.31 -9.24
N LEU A 228 32.76 -2.27 -9.19
CA LEU A 228 32.49 -3.16 -10.32
C LEU A 228 31.59 -2.44 -11.32
N PRO A 229 31.65 -2.79 -12.62
CA PRO A 229 30.79 -2.17 -13.64
C PRO A 229 29.33 -2.19 -13.20
N GLU A 230 28.79 -1.00 -12.92
CA GLU A 230 27.44 -0.84 -12.41
C GLU A 230 26.44 -1.35 -13.43
N TRP A 231 25.64 -2.32 -13.01
CA TRP A 231 24.30 -2.38 -13.55
C TRP A 231 23.46 -1.37 -12.79
N LYS A 232 23.14 -0.26 -13.45
CA LYS A 232 22.00 0.56 -13.02
C LYS A 232 20.78 -0.33 -13.09
N ASN A 233 20.38 -0.87 -11.94
CA ASN A 233 19.17 -1.63 -11.84
C ASN A 233 18.06 -0.72 -12.40
N PRO A 234 17.36 -1.11 -13.48
CA PRO A 234 16.27 -0.30 -14.01
C PRO A 234 15.24 -0.06 -12.90
N PHE A 235 15.11 -1.00 -11.96
CA PHE A 235 14.29 -0.83 -10.77
C PHE A 235 14.82 0.22 -9.80
N ASP A 236 16.11 0.54 -9.71
CA ASP A 236 16.58 1.67 -8.88
C ASP A 236 16.00 2.99 -9.37
N THR A 237 15.86 3.17 -10.68
CA THR A 237 15.16 4.35 -11.22
C THR A 237 13.68 4.33 -10.82
N TYR A 238 12.98 3.20 -10.96
CA TYR A 238 11.58 3.08 -10.52
C TYR A 238 11.39 3.24 -9.01
N LEU A 239 12.29 2.68 -8.21
CA LEU A 239 12.28 2.73 -6.75
C LEU A 239 12.66 4.13 -6.25
N SER A 240 13.56 4.84 -6.96
CA SER A 240 13.83 6.26 -6.69
C SER A 240 12.66 7.19 -7.07
N LEU A 241 11.83 6.79 -8.05
CA LEU A 241 10.60 7.49 -8.45
C LEU A 241 9.39 7.18 -7.55
N LEU A 242 9.41 6.07 -6.83
CA LEU A 242 8.32 5.61 -5.97
C LEU A 242 7.92 6.66 -4.91
N PRO A 243 8.86 7.29 -4.16
CA PRO A 243 8.54 8.39 -3.25
C PRO A 243 7.84 9.57 -3.94
N TRP A 244 8.27 9.94 -5.14
CA TRP A 244 7.67 11.03 -5.92
C TRP A 244 6.27 10.69 -6.42
N MET A 245 6.04 9.45 -6.87
CA MET A 245 4.72 8.96 -7.22
C MET A 245 3.77 8.99 -6.02
N PHE A 246 4.24 8.58 -4.84
CA PHE A 246 3.44 8.63 -3.62
C PHE A 246 3.15 10.05 -3.17
N LEU A 247 4.12 10.96 -3.26
CA LEU A 247 3.91 12.38 -3.02
C LEU A 247 2.86 12.96 -3.98
N LEU A 248 2.93 12.62 -5.27
CA LEU A 248 1.96 13.05 -6.27
C LEU A 248 0.55 12.53 -5.96
N LEU A 249 0.42 11.24 -5.64
CA LEU A 249 -0.86 10.63 -5.25
C LEU A 249 -1.44 11.28 -3.99
N PHE A 250 -0.59 11.65 -3.04
CA PHE A 250 -1.00 12.41 -1.87
C PHE A 250 -1.47 13.83 -2.21
N LEU A 251 -0.72 14.57 -3.02
CA LEU A 251 -1.09 15.91 -3.46
C LEU A 251 -2.40 15.90 -4.24
N LEU A 252 -2.61 14.90 -5.11
CA LEU A 252 -3.89 14.66 -5.77
C LEU A 252 -5.00 14.39 -4.74
N GLY A 253 -4.75 13.57 -3.73
CA GLY A 253 -5.68 13.33 -2.62
C GLY A 253 -6.08 14.63 -1.88
N LEU A 254 -5.11 15.50 -1.59
CA LEU A 254 -5.38 16.82 -1.00
C LEU A 254 -6.19 17.72 -1.93
N PHE A 255 -5.89 17.71 -3.23
CA PHE A 255 -6.61 18.50 -4.22
C PHE A 255 -8.07 18.03 -4.36
N TYR A 256 -8.29 16.71 -4.45
CA TYR A 256 -9.63 16.13 -4.46
C TYR A 256 -10.40 16.48 -3.19
N TYR A 257 -9.77 16.39 -2.02
CA TYR A 257 -10.37 16.82 -0.76
C TYR A 257 -10.82 18.30 -0.80
N GLU A 258 -9.95 19.21 -1.27
CA GLU A 258 -10.27 20.63 -1.39
C GLU A 258 -11.38 20.89 -2.42
N ALA A 259 -11.40 20.16 -3.54
CA ALA A 259 -12.44 20.24 -4.56
C ALA A 259 -13.81 19.79 -4.01
N PHE A 260 -13.87 18.64 -3.33
CA PHE A 260 -15.07 18.16 -2.63
C PHE A 260 -15.54 19.13 -1.54
N ARG A 261 -14.60 19.78 -0.85
CA ARG A 261 -14.95 20.81 0.15
C ARG A 261 -15.66 21.99 -0.50
N ARG A 262 -15.17 22.46 -1.65
CA ARG A 262 -15.74 23.64 -2.34
C ARG A 262 -17.12 23.39 -2.91
N THR A 263 -17.45 22.15 -3.26
CA THR A 263 -18.79 21.78 -3.77
C THR A 263 -19.84 21.62 -2.69
N ASN A 264 -19.47 21.79 -1.40
CA ASN A 264 -20.38 21.66 -0.26
C ASN A 264 -21.10 20.29 -0.20
N MET A 265 -20.53 19.28 -0.85
CA MET A 265 -21.02 17.91 -0.79
C MET A 265 -20.80 17.38 0.63
N GLN A 266 -21.87 16.87 1.24
CA GLN A 266 -21.76 16.15 2.50
C GLN A 266 -20.91 14.90 2.27
N LEU A 267 -19.74 14.85 2.90
CA LEU A 267 -18.84 13.70 2.84
C LEU A 267 -19.52 12.52 3.54
N ASN A 268 -20.01 11.57 2.75
CA ASN A 268 -20.51 10.30 3.28
C ASN A 268 -19.32 9.43 3.73
N ILE A 269 -19.60 8.37 4.49
CA ILE A 269 -18.60 7.36 4.87
C ILE A 269 -17.80 6.83 3.66
N GLU A 270 -18.42 6.77 2.49
CA GLU A 270 -17.78 6.37 1.23
C GLU A 270 -16.69 7.36 0.79
N SER A 271 -16.86 8.65 1.08
CA SER A 271 -15.88 9.69 0.78
C SER A 271 -14.64 9.63 1.68
N PHE A 272 -14.71 8.95 2.83
CA PHE A 272 -13.53 8.71 3.67
C PHE A 272 -12.56 7.72 3.02
N GLY A 273 -13.05 6.79 2.17
CA GLY A 273 -12.19 5.89 1.41
C GLY A 273 -11.19 6.65 0.53
N PHE A 274 -11.62 7.78 -0.05
CA PHE A 274 -10.76 8.63 -0.89
C PHE A 274 -9.66 9.37 -0.11
N LEU A 275 -9.84 9.63 1.18
CA LEU A 275 -8.80 10.21 2.05
C LEU A 275 -7.87 9.15 2.63
N ILE A 276 -8.37 7.93 2.85
CA ILE A 276 -7.61 6.80 3.38
C ILE A 276 -6.62 6.28 2.33
N VAL A 277 -7.01 6.18 1.05
CA VAL A 277 -6.12 5.63 0.01
C VAL A 277 -4.79 6.39 -0.12
N PRO A 278 -4.75 7.73 -0.25
CA PRO A 278 -3.50 8.48 -0.29
C PRO A 278 -2.68 8.37 1.01
N PHE A 279 -3.35 8.31 2.15
CA PHE A 279 -2.70 8.13 3.45
C PHE A 279 -2.04 6.74 3.57
N MET A 280 -2.73 5.69 3.12
CA MET A 280 -2.23 4.32 3.08
C MET A 280 -1.04 4.17 2.12
N LEU A 281 -1.12 4.80 0.96
CA LEU A 281 -0.03 4.84 -0.01
C LEU A 281 1.19 5.60 0.54
N LEU A 282 0.97 6.70 1.27
CA LEU A 282 2.03 7.39 2.01
C LEU A 282 2.67 6.47 3.05
N MET A 283 1.88 5.76 3.85
CA MET A 283 2.42 4.81 4.86
C MET A 283 3.26 3.70 4.22
N LEU A 284 2.82 3.16 3.08
CA LEU A 284 3.57 2.16 2.31
C LEU A 284 4.85 2.74 1.66
N SER A 285 4.92 4.05 1.47
CA SER A 285 6.09 4.74 0.92
C SER A 285 7.21 4.96 1.93
N VAL A 286 6.89 5.00 3.24
CA VAL A 286 7.86 5.33 4.29
C VAL A 286 9.04 4.35 4.34
N PRO A 287 8.86 3.02 4.27
CA PRO A 287 9.98 2.09 4.20
C PRO A 287 10.88 2.30 2.98
N ALA A 288 10.30 2.63 1.82
CA ALA A 288 11.07 2.94 0.62
C ALA A 288 11.88 4.24 0.80
N LEU A 289 11.27 5.28 1.38
CA LEU A 289 11.98 6.52 1.74
C LEU A 289 13.16 6.24 2.68
N ILE A 290 12.98 5.40 3.69
CA ILE A 290 14.06 5.06 4.64
C ILE A 290 15.25 4.41 3.94
N VAL A 291 15.00 3.50 2.99
CA VAL A 291 16.07 2.82 2.24
C VAL A 291 16.85 3.80 1.36
N TYR A 292 16.16 4.76 0.72
CA TYR A 292 16.78 5.63 -0.29
C TYR A 292 17.36 6.93 0.25
N ILE A 293 16.68 7.59 1.19
CA ILE A 293 17.14 8.89 1.73
C ILE A 293 17.65 8.77 3.16
N GLY A 294 17.65 7.57 3.75
CA GLY A 294 18.05 7.34 5.13
C GLY A 294 16.92 7.59 6.14
N ALA A 295 16.99 6.91 7.28
CA ALA A 295 15.94 6.92 8.30
C ALA A 295 15.68 8.33 8.89
N GLU A 296 16.74 9.13 9.05
CA GLU A 296 16.66 10.48 9.62
C GLU A 296 15.80 11.41 8.76
N TYR A 297 16.07 11.45 7.46
CA TYR A 297 15.35 12.29 6.52
C TYR A 297 13.93 11.79 6.29
N ALA A 298 13.72 10.47 6.21
CA ALA A 298 12.38 9.90 6.10
C ALA A 298 11.49 10.26 7.32
N THR A 299 12.07 10.25 8.52
CA THR A 299 11.39 10.67 9.75
C THR A 299 11.05 12.16 9.72
N GLY A 300 12.00 13.01 9.31
CA GLY A 300 11.78 14.44 9.13
C GLY A 300 10.68 14.75 8.13
N PHE A 301 10.67 14.07 6.98
CA PHE A 301 9.61 14.18 5.97
C PHE A 301 8.26 13.77 6.52
N SER A 302 8.17 12.60 7.18
CA SER A 302 6.92 12.12 7.79
C SER A 302 6.38 13.10 8.85
N LEU A 303 7.26 13.67 9.68
CA LEU A 303 6.89 14.64 10.70
C LEU A 303 6.39 15.96 10.08
N MET A 304 7.12 16.51 9.10
CA MET A 304 6.68 17.70 8.36
C MET A 304 5.31 17.49 7.72
N PHE A 305 5.09 16.29 7.16
CA PHE A 305 3.83 15.92 6.54
C PHE A 305 2.69 15.85 7.56
N ALA A 306 2.93 15.22 8.70
CA ALA A 306 1.95 15.13 9.76
C ALA A 306 1.60 16.52 10.33
N VAL A 307 2.59 17.41 10.47
CA VAL A 307 2.37 18.81 10.88
C VAL A 307 1.61 19.61 9.82
N ALA A 308 1.92 19.43 8.54
CA ALA A 308 1.21 20.07 7.44
C ALA A 308 -0.26 19.60 7.40
N ALA A 309 -0.50 18.29 7.50
CA ALA A 309 -1.83 17.71 7.60
C ALA A 309 -2.58 18.27 8.83
N MET A 310 -1.92 18.34 10.00
CA MET A 310 -2.48 18.97 11.20
C MET A 310 -2.88 20.42 10.98
N PHE A 311 -2.04 21.22 10.32
CA PHE A 311 -2.31 22.63 10.07
C PHE A 311 -3.49 22.82 9.11
N VAL A 312 -3.57 22.02 8.04
CA VAL A 312 -4.69 22.03 7.08
C VAL A 312 -6.01 21.65 7.78
N ILE A 313 -5.99 20.62 8.63
CA ILE A 313 -7.18 20.15 9.36
C ILE A 313 -7.62 21.19 10.42
N LYS A 314 -6.67 21.69 11.24
CA LYS A 314 -6.95 22.61 12.36
C LYS A 314 -7.45 23.98 11.89
N LYS A 315 -6.95 24.50 10.77
CA LYS A 315 -7.20 25.89 10.38
C LYS A 315 -8.58 26.10 9.73
N LYS A 316 -9.26 25.06 9.25
CA LYS A 316 -10.43 25.26 8.36
C LYS A 316 -11.62 24.31 8.50
N VAL A 317 -11.62 23.37 9.44
CA VAL A 317 -12.80 22.51 9.65
C VAL A 317 -13.40 22.72 11.04
N VAL A 318 -14.33 23.66 11.13
CA VAL A 318 -15.04 24.08 12.36
C VAL A 318 -15.90 22.93 12.96
N MET A 319 -16.11 21.84 12.23
CA MET A 319 -16.86 20.67 12.69
C MET A 319 -16.24 19.33 12.28
N VAL A 320 -14.90 19.24 12.17
CA VAL A 320 -14.28 17.92 12.33
C VAL A 320 -14.38 17.62 13.82
N SER A 321 -15.26 16.69 14.18
CA SER A 321 -15.46 16.29 15.56
C SER A 321 -14.10 15.97 16.17
N LYS A 322 -13.87 16.41 17.40
CA LYS A 322 -12.68 16.08 18.21
C LYS A 322 -12.30 14.59 18.09
N ALA A 323 -13.31 13.74 17.90
CA ALA A 323 -13.20 12.32 17.58
C ALA A 323 -12.36 11.97 16.34
N PHE A 324 -12.45 12.67 15.21
CA PHE A 324 -11.64 12.34 14.03
C PHE A 324 -10.15 12.62 14.26
N PHE A 325 -9.83 13.74 14.93
CA PHE A 325 -8.45 14.09 15.29
C PHE A 325 -7.87 13.06 16.27
N GLU A 326 -8.66 12.61 17.23
CA GLU A 326 -8.22 11.64 18.25
C GLU A 326 -8.20 10.18 17.73
N VAL A 327 -9.07 9.82 16.78
CA VAL A 327 -9.21 8.43 16.26
C VAL A 327 -8.29 8.14 15.08
N PHE A 328 -7.97 9.10 14.22
CA PHE A 328 -7.19 8.84 13.00
C PHE A 328 -5.79 9.44 13.04
N LEU A 329 -5.65 10.69 13.49
CA LEU A 329 -4.36 11.36 13.48
C LEU A 329 -3.42 10.81 14.57
N LEU A 330 -3.96 10.48 15.75
CA LEU A 330 -3.14 9.97 16.86
C LEU A 330 -2.58 8.57 16.55
N PRO A 331 -3.38 7.62 16.02
CA PRO A 331 -2.84 6.34 15.56
C PRO A 331 -1.95 6.48 14.33
N ALA A 332 -2.23 7.41 13.42
CA ALA A 332 -1.35 7.72 12.28
C ALA A 332 0.03 8.23 12.73
N LEU A 333 0.07 9.17 13.70
CA LEU A 333 1.29 9.70 14.31
C LEU A 333 2.00 8.64 15.15
N ALA A 334 1.26 7.81 15.88
CA ALA A 334 1.82 6.70 16.64
C ALA A 334 2.40 5.64 15.70
N LEU A 335 1.74 5.34 14.59
CA LEU A 335 2.21 4.35 13.61
C LEU A 335 3.38 4.89 12.78
N THR A 336 3.38 6.16 12.37
CA THR A 336 4.55 6.79 11.74
C THR A 336 5.71 6.91 12.72
N SER A 337 5.46 7.22 13.98
CA SER A 337 6.45 7.17 15.07
C SER A 337 7.03 5.77 15.23
N VAL A 338 6.18 4.73 15.32
CA VAL A 338 6.59 3.33 15.44
C VAL A 338 7.35 2.86 14.19
N CYS A 339 6.91 3.22 12.98
CA CYS A 339 7.61 2.88 11.74
C CYS A 339 8.97 3.57 11.66
N ALA A 340 9.05 4.86 11.99
CA ALA A 340 10.32 5.58 12.08
C ALA A 340 11.25 4.97 13.14
N PHE A 341 10.69 4.51 14.28
CA PHE A 341 11.46 3.92 15.37
C PHE A 341 11.96 2.50 15.10
N VAL A 342 11.14 1.65 14.49
CA VAL A 342 11.53 0.27 14.10
C VAL A 342 12.66 0.31 13.07
N THR A 343 12.74 1.38 12.30
CA THR A 343 13.80 1.56 11.30
C THR A 343 15.09 2.17 11.83
N VAL A 344 15.07 2.73 13.04
CA VAL A 344 16.27 3.18 13.75
C VAL A 344 16.65 2.07 14.74
N SER A 345 17.59 1.22 14.32
CA SER A 345 18.02 -0.06 14.93
C SER A 345 18.70 0.03 16.32
N ALA A 346 18.07 0.70 17.29
CA ALA A 346 18.56 0.75 18.68
C ALA A 346 17.84 -0.27 19.59
N PRO A 347 18.55 -0.96 20.50
CA PRO A 347 18.00 -2.00 21.39
C PRO A 347 16.92 -1.51 22.39
N TYR A 348 16.68 -0.20 22.48
CA TYR A 348 15.61 0.39 23.30
C TYR A 348 14.25 0.47 22.58
N GLY A 349 14.17 0.04 21.31
CA GLY A 349 12.99 0.22 20.46
C GLY A 349 11.75 -0.58 20.88
N VAL A 350 11.94 -1.75 21.51
CA VAL A 350 10.79 -2.60 21.89
C VAL A 350 10.04 -2.02 23.09
N THR A 351 10.74 -1.53 24.12
CA THR A 351 10.11 -0.99 25.33
C THR A 351 9.42 0.35 25.07
N ILE A 352 10.03 1.23 24.26
CA ILE A 352 9.44 2.51 23.87
C ILE A 352 8.26 2.29 22.91
N GLY A 353 8.37 1.37 21.94
CA GLY A 353 7.27 1.00 21.05
C GLY A 353 6.06 0.45 21.82
N ILE A 354 6.30 -0.45 22.79
CA ILE A 354 5.26 -0.94 23.69
C ILE A 354 4.67 0.22 24.52
N ALA A 355 5.50 1.12 25.06
CA ALA A 355 5.01 2.28 25.81
C ALA A 355 4.15 3.21 24.95
N CYS A 356 4.49 3.45 23.68
CA CYS A 356 3.69 4.24 22.74
C CYS A 356 2.38 3.55 22.36
N ILE A 357 2.36 2.23 22.17
CA ILE A 357 1.13 1.46 21.97
C ILE A 357 0.24 1.56 23.21
N ILE A 358 0.80 1.40 24.41
CA ILE A 358 0.09 1.56 25.68
C ILE A 358 -0.45 2.98 25.81
N LEU A 359 0.35 4.01 25.51
CA LEU A 359 -0.09 5.41 25.55
C LEU A 359 -1.25 5.66 24.58
N SER A 360 -1.18 5.11 23.36
CA SER A 360 -2.22 5.20 22.35
C SER A 360 -3.52 4.53 22.81
N LEU A 361 -3.41 3.34 23.42
CA LEU A 361 -4.53 2.63 24.04
C LEU A 361 -5.12 3.41 25.22
N LEU A 362 -4.29 4.01 26.09
CA LEU A 362 -4.73 4.81 27.23
C LEU A 362 -5.46 6.08 26.77
N VAL A 363 -4.98 6.75 25.71
CA VAL A 363 -5.67 7.89 25.10
C VAL A 363 -7.00 7.45 24.49
N ALA A 364 -7.04 6.32 23.79
CA ALA A 364 -8.28 5.75 23.25
C ALA A 364 -9.30 5.39 24.36
N VAL A 365 -8.85 4.78 25.47
CA VAL A 365 -9.71 4.46 26.62
C VAL A 365 -10.23 5.74 27.29
N LYS A 366 -9.37 6.75 27.49
CA LYS A 366 -9.77 8.06 28.03
C LYS A 366 -10.81 8.72 27.13
N PHE A 367 -10.64 8.66 25.81
CA PHE A 367 -11.59 9.13 24.82
C PHE A 367 -12.98 8.48 24.96
N PHE A 368 -13.05 7.15 25.02
CA PHE A 368 -14.33 6.44 25.19
C PHE A 368 -15.00 6.74 26.54
N LYS A 369 -14.21 7.09 27.56
CA LYS A 369 -14.72 7.43 28.89
C LYS A 369 -15.27 8.86 28.96
N GLU A 370 -14.60 9.82 28.32
CA GLU A 370 -14.98 11.24 28.30
C GLU A 370 -16.09 11.53 27.27
N ASN A 371 -16.06 10.88 26.11
CA ASN A 371 -17.12 10.98 25.09
C ASN A 371 -18.24 9.95 25.30
N LYS A 372 -18.67 9.75 26.55
CA LYS A 372 -20.03 9.25 26.79
C LYS A 372 -20.95 10.26 26.12
N GLY A 373 -21.48 9.87 24.95
CA GLY A 373 -22.17 10.77 24.02
C GLY A 373 -23.12 11.71 24.75
N PRO A 374 -23.32 12.93 24.24
CA PRO A 374 -24.16 13.92 24.90
C PRO A 374 -25.43 13.22 25.35
N LYS A 375 -25.66 13.21 26.66
CA LYS A 375 -26.98 12.89 27.19
C LYS A 375 -27.84 14.04 26.68
N GLU A 376 -28.31 13.95 25.45
CA GLU A 376 -29.33 14.82 24.93
C GLU A 376 -30.47 14.69 25.93
N LYS A 377 -30.60 15.70 26.79
CA LYS A 377 -31.88 15.99 27.43
C LYS A 377 -32.76 16.43 26.29
N ILE A 378 -33.30 15.45 25.57
CA ILE A 378 -34.34 15.67 24.59
C ILE A 378 -35.46 16.32 25.41
N SER A 379 -35.64 17.63 25.25
CA SER A 379 -36.74 18.30 25.94
C SER A 379 -38.00 17.65 25.41
N ILE A 380 -38.91 17.33 26.33
CA ILE A 380 -40.18 16.68 26.01
C ILE A 380 -40.95 17.49 24.95
N ASP A 381 -40.73 18.80 24.89
CA ASP A 381 -41.30 19.71 23.88
C ASP A 381 -40.81 19.42 22.46
N SER A 382 -39.53 19.05 22.27
CA SER A 382 -39.01 18.66 20.94
C SER A 382 -39.59 17.33 20.45
N LEU A 383 -39.87 16.39 21.37
CA LEU A 383 -40.56 15.14 21.05
C LEU A 383 -42.03 15.38 20.75
N LEU A 384 -42.71 16.25 21.50
CA LEU A 384 -44.11 16.63 21.25
C LEU A 384 -44.28 17.30 19.88
N MET A 385 -43.33 18.14 19.46
CA MET A 385 -43.37 18.77 18.12
C MET A 385 -43.16 17.74 16.99
N GLY A 386 -42.24 16.79 17.19
CA GLY A 386 -42.02 15.68 16.25
C GLY A 386 -43.20 14.71 16.16
N ILE A 387 -43.85 14.41 17.29
CA ILE A 387 -45.05 13.54 17.33
C ILE A 387 -46.24 14.22 16.64
N LYS A 388 -46.39 15.55 16.78
CA LYS A 388 -47.44 16.31 16.07
C LYS A 388 -47.23 16.27 14.55
N CYS A 389 -45.99 16.40 14.07
CA CYS A 389 -45.67 16.29 12.64
C CYS A 389 -45.89 14.87 12.09
N LEU A 390 -45.49 13.83 12.85
CA LEU A 390 -45.69 12.44 12.44
C LEU A 390 -47.16 12.01 12.44
N SER A 391 -48.00 12.59 13.29
CA SER A 391 -49.44 12.36 13.28
C SER A 391 -50.11 12.92 12.00
N ASP A 392 -49.66 14.08 11.53
CA ASP A 392 -50.18 14.67 10.29
C ASP A 392 -49.66 13.95 9.05
N GLU A 393 -48.42 13.48 9.07
CA GLU A 393 -47.82 12.69 7.99
C GLU A 393 -48.47 11.30 7.87
N LYS A 394 -48.83 10.66 9.00
CA LYS A 394 -49.55 9.37 8.99
C LYS A 394 -50.94 9.48 8.38
N LYS A 395 -51.67 10.58 8.63
CA LYS A 395 -52.95 10.86 7.98
C LYS A 395 -52.81 11.06 6.47
N GLN A 396 -51.74 11.72 6.02
CA GLN A 396 -51.48 11.88 4.59
C GLN A 396 -51.13 10.54 3.93
N VAL A 397 -50.31 9.70 4.57
CA VAL A 397 -49.95 8.38 4.01
C VAL A 397 -51.16 7.44 3.96
N GLU A 398 -52.04 7.43 4.96
CA GLU A 398 -53.26 6.62 4.95
C GLU A 398 -54.21 7.01 3.81
N THR A 399 -54.39 8.32 3.57
CA THR A 399 -55.24 8.81 2.47
C THR A 399 -54.68 8.45 1.08
N VAL A 400 -53.36 8.46 0.90
CA VAL A 400 -52.70 8.04 -0.35
C VAL A 400 -52.84 6.53 -0.57
N LEU A 401 -52.64 5.73 0.47
CA LEU A 401 -52.75 4.26 0.41
C LEU A 401 -54.18 3.79 0.12
N GLU A 402 -55.18 4.51 0.64
CA GLU A 402 -56.59 4.21 0.41
C GLU A 402 -57.02 4.57 -1.02
N LYS A 403 -56.43 5.64 -1.59
CA LYS A 403 -56.60 6.00 -3.00
C LYS A 403 -56.00 4.94 -3.93
N GLU A 404 -54.78 4.47 -3.66
CA GLU A 404 -54.16 3.39 -4.45
C GLU A 404 -54.96 2.07 -4.40
N ARG A 405 -55.53 1.71 -3.24
CA ARG A 405 -56.39 0.51 -3.14
C ARG A 405 -57.64 0.64 -4.00
N ARG A 406 -58.31 1.80 -3.96
CA ARG A 406 -59.49 2.06 -4.82
C ARG A 406 -59.14 1.98 -6.30
N GLU A 407 -57.99 2.53 -6.72
CA GLU A 407 -57.55 2.45 -8.12
C GLU A 407 -57.22 1.01 -8.54
N LYS A 408 -56.58 0.21 -7.68
CA LYS A 408 -56.29 -1.20 -7.96
C LYS A 408 -57.56 -2.05 -8.06
N ASP A 409 -58.57 -1.78 -7.24
CA ASP A 409 -59.85 -2.50 -7.30
C ASP A 409 -60.65 -2.11 -8.55
N LEU A 410 -60.63 -0.83 -8.95
CA LEU A 410 -61.19 -0.39 -10.23
C LEU A 410 -60.46 -1.00 -11.42
N LEU A 411 -59.13 -1.17 -11.35
CA LEU A 411 -58.35 -1.83 -12.39
C LEU A 411 -58.70 -3.33 -12.49
N LYS A 412 -58.85 -4.02 -11.34
CA LYS A 412 -59.30 -5.42 -11.29
C LYS A 412 -60.71 -5.59 -11.83
N GLU A 413 -61.62 -4.65 -11.57
CA GLU A 413 -62.95 -4.66 -12.19
C GLU A 413 -62.89 -4.47 -13.71
N ARG A 414 -62.04 -3.56 -14.21
CA ARG A 414 -61.84 -3.38 -15.66
C ARG A 414 -61.27 -4.63 -16.33
N ILE A 415 -60.36 -5.34 -15.65
CA ILE A 415 -59.82 -6.63 -16.11
C ILE A 415 -60.92 -7.71 -16.12
N LYS A 416 -61.79 -7.75 -15.10
CA LYS A 416 -62.92 -8.70 -15.02
C LYS A 416 -63.99 -8.46 -16.08
N LYS A 417 -64.18 -7.21 -16.53
CA LYS A 417 -65.16 -6.85 -17.57
C LYS A 417 -64.72 -7.18 -19.01
N GLY A 418 -63.63 -7.92 -19.19
CA GLY A 418 -63.39 -8.64 -20.44
C GLY A 418 -63.19 -7.75 -21.68
N VAL A 419 -62.58 -6.57 -21.50
CA VAL A 419 -62.13 -5.74 -22.64
C VAL A 419 -60.60 -5.78 -22.71
N PHE A 420 -60.05 -6.95 -22.98
CA PHE A 420 -58.70 -7.07 -23.53
C PHE A 420 -58.80 -7.87 -24.81
N ALA A 421 -58.83 -7.15 -25.94
CA ALA A 421 -58.45 -7.74 -27.20
C ALA A 421 -57.06 -8.37 -27.00
N LYS A 422 -56.91 -9.65 -27.34
CA LYS A 422 -55.62 -10.33 -27.28
C LYS A 422 -54.65 -9.58 -28.20
N ASN A 423 -53.66 -8.90 -27.63
CA ASN A 423 -52.63 -8.23 -28.42
C ASN A 423 -51.69 -9.31 -28.99
N PHE A 424 -51.61 -9.38 -30.31
CA PHE A 424 -50.69 -10.24 -31.03
C PHE A 424 -49.63 -9.38 -31.70
N CYS A 425 -48.39 -9.86 -31.73
CA CYS A 425 -47.33 -9.23 -32.50
C CYS A 425 -47.72 -9.22 -33.98
N PRO A 426 -47.75 -8.06 -34.67
CA PRO A 426 -48.15 -7.99 -36.08
C PRO A 426 -47.16 -8.75 -36.99
N TYR A 427 -45.91 -8.92 -36.55
CA TYR A 427 -44.87 -9.55 -37.36
C TYR A 427 -44.83 -11.08 -37.24
N CYS A 428 -45.00 -11.64 -36.04
CA CYS A 428 -44.83 -13.08 -35.81
C CYS A 428 -46.05 -13.77 -35.19
N LYS A 429 -47.15 -13.02 -34.99
CA LYS A 429 -48.44 -13.51 -34.47
C LYS A 429 -48.42 -14.15 -33.08
N SER A 430 -47.33 -14.02 -32.33
CA SER A 430 -47.31 -14.46 -30.92
C SER A 430 -48.06 -13.48 -30.03
N SER A 431 -48.69 -13.95 -28.95
CA SER A 431 -49.31 -13.07 -27.96
C SER A 431 -48.26 -12.20 -27.26
N VAL A 432 -48.59 -10.94 -27.02
CA VAL A 432 -47.71 -9.98 -26.34
C VAL A 432 -48.52 -9.28 -25.25
N LYS A 433 -47.92 -9.04 -24.09
CA LYS A 433 -48.58 -8.24 -23.04
C LYS A 433 -48.66 -6.77 -23.48
N PRO A 434 -49.67 -6.00 -23.03
CA PRO A 434 -49.90 -4.63 -23.49
C PRO A 434 -48.73 -3.66 -23.29
N ASP A 435 -47.88 -3.92 -22.29
CA ASP A 435 -46.84 -2.99 -21.84
C ASP A 435 -45.44 -3.26 -22.43
N PHE A 436 -45.34 -4.07 -23.50
CA PHE A 436 -44.05 -4.36 -24.14
C PHE A 436 -43.80 -3.47 -25.35
N ASP A 437 -42.72 -2.70 -25.32
CA ASP A 437 -42.24 -1.91 -26.47
C ASP A 437 -41.64 -2.79 -27.58
N PHE A 438 -41.21 -4.02 -27.25
CA PHE A 438 -40.61 -4.97 -28.21
C PHE A 438 -41.21 -6.36 -28.07
N CYS A 439 -41.37 -7.06 -29.20
CA CYS A 439 -41.82 -8.45 -29.18
C CYS A 439 -40.75 -9.35 -28.56
N PRO A 440 -41.03 -10.10 -27.48
CA PRO A 440 -40.04 -11.02 -26.89
C PRO A 440 -39.70 -12.21 -27.81
N LYS A 441 -40.53 -12.52 -28.81
CA LYS A 441 -40.30 -13.64 -29.73
C LYS A 441 -39.50 -13.25 -30.97
N CYS A 442 -39.70 -12.05 -31.53
CA CYS A 442 -39.06 -11.64 -32.78
C CYS A 442 -38.19 -10.38 -32.68
N GLY A 443 -38.12 -9.73 -31.52
CA GLY A 443 -37.30 -8.55 -31.28
C GLY A 443 -37.76 -7.26 -31.97
N LYS A 444 -38.82 -7.31 -32.80
CA LYS A 444 -39.33 -6.11 -33.49
C LYS A 444 -40.10 -5.21 -32.53
N GLU A 445 -39.92 -3.91 -32.70
CA GLU A 445 -40.60 -2.87 -31.93
C GLU A 445 -42.11 -2.87 -32.21
N ILE A 446 -42.90 -2.73 -31.15
CA ILE A 446 -44.36 -2.74 -31.17
C ILE A 446 -44.83 -1.42 -30.54
N ARG A 447 -44.72 -0.30 -31.27
CA ARG A 447 -45.34 0.96 -30.83
C ARG A 447 -46.83 0.97 -31.18
N TYR A 448 -47.69 1.15 -30.18
CA TYR A 448 -49.11 1.44 -30.38
C TYR A 448 -49.24 2.95 -30.59
N ILE A 449 -49.85 3.37 -31.71
CA ILE A 449 -49.83 4.80 -32.06
C ILE A 449 -51.20 5.45 -31.84
N GLU A 450 -52.34 4.82 -32.14
CA GLU A 450 -53.64 5.52 -31.97
C GLU A 450 -54.81 4.59 -31.62
N LYS A 451 -55.80 5.16 -30.91
CA LYS A 451 -57.09 4.54 -30.62
C LYS A 451 -58.04 4.82 -31.80
N CYS A 452 -58.58 3.77 -32.42
CA CYS A 452 -59.61 3.92 -33.45
C CYS A 452 -60.79 4.72 -32.90
N GLU A 453 -61.15 5.84 -33.53
CA GLU A 453 -62.22 6.72 -33.06
C GLU A 453 -63.59 6.01 -33.04
N SER A 454 -63.84 5.09 -33.98
CA SER A 454 -65.13 4.42 -34.10
C SER A 454 -65.32 3.26 -33.11
N CYS A 455 -64.36 2.34 -32.97
CA CYS A 455 -64.52 1.17 -32.09
C CYS A 455 -63.69 1.24 -30.80
N GLY A 456 -62.84 2.26 -30.64
CA GLY A 456 -62.03 2.45 -29.44
C GLY A 456 -60.86 1.47 -29.27
N LEU A 457 -60.57 0.63 -30.27
CA LEU A 457 -59.46 -0.32 -30.23
C LEU A 457 -58.12 0.40 -30.47
N LEU A 458 -57.08 0.06 -29.71
CA LEU A 458 -55.71 0.53 -29.97
C LEU A 458 -55.13 -0.20 -31.18
N VAL A 459 -54.65 0.55 -32.17
CA VAL A 459 -54.16 0.01 -33.45
C VAL A 459 -52.67 0.30 -33.59
N HIS A 460 -51.91 -0.67 -34.10
CA HIS A 460 -50.47 -0.57 -34.30
C HIS A 460 -50.11 0.29 -35.52
N SER A 461 -49.00 1.03 -35.44
CA SER A 461 -48.39 1.65 -36.60
C SER A 461 -47.87 0.58 -37.56
N GLY A 462 -48.42 0.56 -38.78
CA GLY A 462 -48.05 -0.39 -39.82
C GLY A 462 -49.18 -1.35 -40.24
N ILE A 463 -50.32 -1.33 -39.55
CA ILE A 463 -51.55 -1.91 -40.09
C ILE A 463 -52.10 -0.91 -41.13
N GLY A 464 -52.57 -1.39 -42.27
CA GLY A 464 -52.99 -0.58 -43.42
C GLY A 464 -54.03 0.51 -43.07
N SER A 465 -54.45 1.29 -44.07
CA SER A 465 -55.33 2.46 -43.91
C SER A 465 -56.72 2.23 -43.28
N TYR A 466 -57.01 1.02 -42.76
CA TYR A 466 -58.29 0.61 -42.18
C TYR A 466 -58.10 -0.12 -40.86
N CYS A 467 -59.02 0.08 -39.92
CA CYS A 467 -59.06 -0.61 -38.64
C CYS A 467 -59.40 -2.10 -38.85
N PRO A 468 -58.61 -3.05 -38.33
CA PRO A 468 -58.86 -4.48 -38.53
C PRO A 468 -60.13 -5.00 -37.81
N ASN A 469 -60.69 -4.23 -36.89
CA ASN A 469 -61.87 -4.63 -36.11
C ASN A 469 -63.18 -4.09 -36.71
N CYS A 470 -63.24 -2.81 -37.08
CA CYS A 470 -64.46 -2.18 -37.61
C CYS A 470 -64.39 -1.82 -39.10
N SER A 471 -63.24 -2.00 -39.74
CA SER A 471 -62.99 -1.68 -41.16
C SER A 471 -63.11 -0.19 -41.53
N GLU A 472 -63.28 0.72 -40.56
CA GLU A 472 -63.26 2.16 -40.85
C GLU A 472 -61.84 2.67 -41.13
N PRO A 473 -61.71 3.68 -42.01
CA PRO A 473 -60.43 4.25 -42.35
C PRO A 473 -59.79 4.92 -41.13
N LEU A 474 -58.53 4.61 -40.86
CA LEU A 474 -57.75 5.32 -39.84
C LEU A 474 -57.40 6.70 -40.40
N LYS A 475 -57.66 7.77 -39.63
CA LYS A 475 -57.28 9.13 -40.03
C LYS A 475 -55.78 9.13 -40.32
N LYS A 476 -55.40 9.45 -41.57
CA LYS A 476 -54.00 9.53 -42.00
C LYS A 476 -53.30 10.67 -41.25
N GLY A 477 -52.71 10.37 -40.10
CA GLY A 477 -51.85 11.26 -39.33
C GLY A 477 -50.45 10.68 -39.21
N LEU A 478 -49.49 11.31 -39.87
CA LEU A 478 -48.03 11.09 -39.76
C LEU A 478 -47.45 9.76 -40.26
N ASN A 479 -47.00 9.83 -41.53
CA ASN A 479 -45.76 9.19 -41.95
C ASN A 479 -44.61 9.69 -41.06
N ALA A 480 -44.26 8.97 -40.00
CA ALA A 480 -42.98 9.14 -39.31
C ALA A 480 -41.88 8.41 -40.10
N GLY A 481 -41.51 8.97 -41.25
CA GLY A 481 -40.22 8.70 -41.86
C GLY A 481 -39.14 9.41 -41.05
N MET A 482 -38.56 8.73 -40.06
CA MET A 482 -37.29 9.17 -39.45
C MET A 482 -36.16 8.82 -40.41
N ASN A 483 -35.78 9.79 -41.23
CA ASN A 483 -34.51 9.81 -41.95
C ASN A 483 -33.36 9.90 -40.94
N LEU A 484 -32.67 8.77 -40.70
CA LEU A 484 -31.35 8.70 -40.07
C LEU A 484 -30.27 8.95 -41.14
N ALA A 485 -30.12 10.21 -41.57
CA ALA A 485 -28.99 10.67 -42.38
C ALA A 485 -28.97 12.21 -42.39
N SER A 486 -28.43 12.84 -41.34
CA SER A 486 -27.88 14.21 -41.35
C SER A 486 -27.53 14.65 -39.93
N MET A 487 -26.53 14.00 -39.31
CA MET A 487 -25.81 14.56 -38.15
C MET A 487 -24.34 14.14 -38.24
N GLU A 488 -23.69 14.55 -39.33
CA GLU A 488 -22.24 14.82 -39.34
C GLU A 488 -22.08 16.32 -39.55
N GLY A 489 -21.70 17.02 -38.48
CA GLY A 489 -21.60 18.46 -38.45
C GLY A 489 -20.52 18.90 -37.47
N HIS A 490 -19.31 19.03 -38.00
CA HIS A 490 -18.35 20.11 -37.73
C HIS A 490 -18.25 20.67 -36.30
N TYR A 491 -17.19 20.27 -35.59
CA TYR A 491 -16.53 21.14 -34.62
C TYR A 491 -15.76 22.24 -35.36
N GLY A 492 -16.37 23.43 -35.45
CA GLY A 492 -15.76 24.67 -35.91
C GLY A 492 -15.08 25.41 -34.76
N ARG A 493 -13.77 25.59 -34.91
CA ARG A 493 -12.85 26.44 -34.16
C ARG A 493 -13.01 27.88 -34.65
N THR A 494 -13.31 28.83 -33.77
CA THR A 494 -12.77 30.22 -33.80
C THR A 494 -13.27 31.00 -32.59
N GLY A 495 -12.33 31.44 -31.76
CA GLY A 495 -12.44 32.62 -30.94
C GLY A 495 -11.10 33.34 -31.04
N GLU A 496 -11.09 34.47 -31.74
CA GLU A 496 -10.02 35.47 -31.68
C GLU A 496 -10.37 36.46 -30.56
N MET A 497 -9.44 36.63 -29.62
CA MET A 497 -8.81 37.90 -29.24
C MET A 497 -7.53 37.59 -28.46
#